data_AF-A0A1F7Q7K4-F1
#
_entry.id   AF-A0A1F7Q7K4-F1
#
_cell.length_a   1.000
_cell.length_b   1.000
_cell.length_c   1.000
_cell.angle_alpha   90.00
_cell.angle_beta   90.00
_cell.angle_gamma   90.00
#
_symmetry.space_group_name_H-M   'P 1'
#
loop_
_entity.id
_entity.type
_entity.pdbx_description
1 polymer ?
#
loop_
_entity_poly.entity_id
_entity_poly.type
_entity_poly.pdbx_seq_one_letter_code
_entity_poly.pdbx_strand_id
1 'polypeptide(L)' 'MAKKSDKRKIIGLVCGACKQRHYYTTKNTVNSPQKVELIKYCPVKRVKAKQAETKKNLGRNEVKPRR' A
#
# COMPACT_ATOMS: atom_id res chain seq x y z
N MET A 1 13.10 8.42 -26.41
CA MET A 1 12.08 7.80 -25.53
C MET A 1 11.99 8.62 -24.24
N ALA A 2 10.80 9.03 -23.79
CA ALA A 2 10.66 9.82 -22.57
C ALA A 2 11.16 9.01 -21.36
N LYS A 3 12.18 9.54 -20.66
CA LYS A 3 12.70 8.97 -19.40
C LYS A 3 11.53 8.82 -18.44
N LYS A 4 11.15 7.58 -18.10
CA LYS A 4 10.05 7.29 -17.18
C LYS A 4 10.41 7.92 -15.84
N SER A 5 9.74 9.02 -15.49
CA SER A 5 10.09 9.79 -14.30
C SER A 5 9.74 8.97 -13.05
N ASP A 6 10.76 8.48 -12.33
CA ASP A 6 10.67 7.65 -11.10
C ASP A 6 10.04 8.38 -9.89
N LYS A 7 9.26 9.43 -10.12
CA LYS A 7 8.58 10.22 -9.09
C LYS A 7 7.38 9.50 -8.47
N ARG A 8 6.75 8.58 -9.22
CA ARG A 8 5.62 7.77 -8.74
C ARG A 8 6.12 6.40 -8.30
N LYS A 9 5.98 6.10 -7.00
CA LYS A 9 6.35 4.81 -6.40
C LYS A 9 5.11 4.02 -6.03
N ILE A 10 5.14 2.71 -6.24
CA ILE A 10 4.10 1.80 -5.75
C ILE A 10 4.32 1.62 -4.25
N ILE A 11 3.24 1.79 -3.48
CA ILE A 11 3.21 1.62 -2.03
C ILE A 11 2.16 0.59 -1.64
N GLY A 12 2.45 -0.16 -0.58
CA GLY A 12 1.51 -1.08 0.05
C GLY A 12 0.86 -0.45 1.29
N LEU A 13 -0.46 -0.55 1.38
CA LEU A 13 -1.23 -0.14 2.55
C LEU A 13 -1.53 -1.36 3.43
N VAL A 14 -1.21 -1.23 4.71
CA VAL A 14 -1.48 -2.23 5.75
C VAL A 14 -2.70 -1.82 6.55
N CYS A 15 -3.60 -2.77 6.75
CA CYS A 15 -4.77 -2.60 7.58
C CYS A 15 -4.39 -2.58 9.06
N GLY A 16 -4.80 -1.56 9.81
CA GLY A 16 -4.61 -1.51 11.25
C GLY A 16 -5.35 -2.62 12.01
N ALA A 17 -6.47 -3.11 11.47
CA ALA A 17 -7.31 -4.09 12.16
C ALA A 17 -6.79 -5.53 12.03
N CYS A 18 -6.29 -5.95 10.87
CA CYS A 18 -5.79 -7.31 10.63
C CYS A 18 -4.27 -7.38 10.41
N LYS A 19 -3.57 -6.24 10.36
CA LYS A 19 -2.13 -6.11 10.12
C LYS A 19 -1.65 -6.73 8.80
N GLN A 20 -2.56 -7.03 7.88
CA GLN A 20 -2.27 -7.54 6.54
C GLN A 20 -2.27 -6.42 5.50
N ARG A 21 -1.52 -6.64 4.42
CA ARG A 21 -1.54 -5.79 3.23
C ARG A 21 -2.69 -6.20 2.33
N HIS A 22 -3.48 -5.23 1.89
CA HIS A 22 -4.60 -5.48 0.98
C HIS A 22 -4.58 -4.61 -0.26
N TYR A 23 -3.96 -3.43 -0.18
CA TYR A 23 -4.01 -2.45 -1.26
C TYR A 23 -2.61 -2.06 -1.69
N TYR A 24 -2.42 -2.01 -3.00
CA TYR A 24 -1.26 -1.42 -3.65
C TYR A 24 -1.72 -0.21 -4.44
N THR A 25 -1.07 0.93 -4.23
CA THR A 25 -1.41 2.18 -4.89
C THR A 25 -0.13 2.90 -5.29
N THR A 26 -0.18 3.75 -6.29
CA THR A 26 0.95 4.62 -6.62
C THR A 26 0.83 5.91 -5.82
N LYS A 27 1.95 6.38 -5.26
CA LYS A 27 2.06 7.72 -4.69
C LYS A 27 3.16 8.51 -5.38
N ASN A 28 2.96 9.82 -5.49
CA ASN A 28 4.02 10.72 -5.92
C ASN A 28 4.82 11.16 -4.69
N THR A 29 6.10 10.79 -4.62
CA THR A 29 6.92 11.11 -3.45
C THR A 29 7.25 12.59 -3.33
N VAL A 30 7.12 13.35 -4.42
CA VAL A 30 7.39 14.80 -4.41
C VAL A 30 6.23 15.56 -3.75
N ASN A 31 4.99 15.26 -4.15
CA ASN A 31 3.82 15.98 -3.64
C ASN A 31 3.36 15.48 -2.26
N SER A 32 3.61 14.19 -1.98
CA SER A 32 3.18 13.52 -0.75
C SER A 32 4.39 12.85 -0.08
N PRO A 33 5.23 13.63 0.64
CA PRO A 33 6.42 13.11 1.30
C PRO A 33 6.09 12.31 2.56
N GLN A 34 4.96 12.61 3.22
CA GLN A 34 4.51 11.93 4.43
C GLN A 34 3.93 10.54 4.14
N LYS A 35 3.74 9.73 5.19
CA LYS A 35 3.07 8.43 5.07
C LYS A 35 1.60 8.64 4.75
N VAL A 36 1.09 7.88 3.80
CA VAL A 36 -0.33 7.94 3.44
C VAL A 36 -1.15 7.09 4.43
N GLU A 37 -2.20 7.67 4.99
CA GLU A 37 -3.20 6.99 5.80
C GLU A 37 -4.59 7.20 5.21
N LEU A 38 -5.32 6.12 4.94
CA LEU A 38 -6.62 6.16 4.30
C LEU A 38 -7.59 5.21 5.02
N ILE A 39 -8.85 5.61 5.14
CA ILE A 39 -9.90 4.69 5.62
C ILE A 39 -10.38 3.87 4.42
N LYS A 40 -10.05 2.57 4.39
CA LYS A 40 -10.58 1.64 3.37
C LYS A 40 -11.13 0.37 4.03
N TYR A 41 -11.95 -0.33 3.26
CA TYR A 41 -12.51 -1.61 3.65
C TYR A 41 -11.41 -2.65 3.93
N CYS A 42 -11.61 -3.49 4.93
CA CYS A 42 -10.77 -4.65 5.20
C CYS A 42 -11.52 -5.91 4.76
N PRO A 43 -11.04 -6.66 3.75
CA PRO A 43 -11.74 -7.85 3.27
C PRO A 43 -11.76 -9.00 4.29
N VAL A 44 -10.80 -9.06 5.22
CA VAL A 44 -10.72 -10.12 6.23
C VAL A 44 -11.74 -9.91 7.34
N LYS A 45 -11.77 -8.70 7.91
CA LYS A 45 -12.66 -8.36 9.04
C LYS A 45 -14.00 -7.77 8.60
N ARG A 46 -14.19 -7.53 7.31
CA ARG A 46 -15.39 -6.95 6.70
C ARG A 46 -15.82 -5.60 7.29
N VAL A 47 -14.86 -4.79 7.70
CA VAL A 47 -15.08 -3.46 8.31
C VAL A 47 -14.24 -2.39 7.62
N LYS A 48 -14.68 -1.13 7.68
CA LYS A 48 -13.83 0.02 7.29
C LYS A 48 -12.76 0.21 8.36
N ALA A 49 -11.50 0.16 7.95
CA ALA A 49 -10.36 0.26 8.86
C ALA A 49 -9.33 1.26 8.31
N LYS A 50 -8.51 1.81 9.21
CA LYS A 50 -7.37 2.63 8.82
C LYS A 50 -6.34 1.77 8.09
N GLN A 51 -6.00 2.16 6.87
CA GLN A 51 -4.96 1.58 6.04
C GLN A 51 -3.77 2.54 6.00
N ALA A 52 -2.64 2.14 6.55
CA ALA A 52 -1.45 2.98 6.63
C ALA A 52 -0.33 2.47 5.71
N GLU A 53 0.41 3.40 5.12
CA GLU A 53 1.56 3.09 4.29
C GLU A 53 2.68 2.44 5.12
N THR A 54 3.21 1.33 4.61
CA THR A 54 4.38 0.68 5.21
C THR A 54 5.67 0.96 4.45
N LYS A 55 6.66 1.49 5.17
CA LYS A 55 8.02 1.74 4.65
C LYS A 55 8.79 0.47 4.32
N LYS A 56 8.51 -0.64 5.00
CA LYS A 56 9.26 -1.89 4.80
C LYS A 56 8.83 -2.50 3.47
N ASN A 57 9.74 -2.60 2.50
CA ASN A 57 9.68 -3.63 1.46
C ASN A 57 9.90 -5.00 2.13
N LEU A 58 8.93 -5.45 2.94
CA LEU A 58 8.91 -6.81 3.45
C LEU A 58 8.72 -7.70 2.22
N GLY A 59 9.81 -8.27 1.74
CA GLY A 59 9.87 -9.18 0.59
C GLY A 59 8.69 -10.15 0.62
N ARG A 60 7.73 -9.87 -0.27
CA ARG A 60 6.55 -10.62 -0.68
C ARG A 60 5.77 -9.72 -1.66
N ASN A 61 6.46 -9.25 -2.70
CA ASN A 61 5.77 -8.81 -3.92
C ASN A 61 5.37 -10.01 -4.79
N GLU A 62 5.65 -11.24 -4.35
CA GLU A 62 4.92 -12.42 -4.79
C GLU A 62 3.70 -12.57 -3.89
N VAL A 63 2.53 -12.22 -4.44
CA VAL A 63 1.26 -12.69 -3.91
C VAL A 63 1.36 -14.22 -3.93
N LYS A 64 1.63 -14.86 -2.79
CA LYS A 64 1.56 -16.32 -2.72
C LYS A 64 0.18 -16.71 -3.27
N PRO A 65 0.11 -17.53 -4.33
CA PRO A 65 -1.17 -17.91 -4.90
C PRO A 65 -2.01 -18.51 -3.76
N ARG A 66 -3.24 -18.03 -3.63
CA ARG A 66 -4.22 -18.67 -2.76
C ARG A 66 -4.79 -19.86 -3.51
N ARG A 67 -4.03 -20.94 -3.55
CA ARG A 67 -4.43 -22.34 -3.65
C ARG A 67 -3.18 -23.20 -3.78
#